data_AF-A0A087SQH7-F1
#
_entry.id   AF-A0A087SQH7-F1
#
_cell.length_a   1.000
_cell.length_b   1.000
_cell.length_c   1.000
_cell.angle_alpha   90.00
_cell.angle_beta   90.00
_cell.angle_gamma   90.00
#
_symmetry.space_group_name_H-M   'P 1'
#
loop_
_entity.id
_entity.type
_entity.pdbx_description
1 polymer ?
#
loop_
_entity_poly.entity_id
_entity_poly.type
_entity_poly.pdbx_seq_one_letter_code
_entity_poly.pdbx_strand_id
1 'polypeptide(L)'
;MAPFSPLNTTVLGPPPPQTPGSASQSSGHLLLMRDGPRGIEDTERGLILAVGGDTLSGIALLMQGRDGERPLCLDLLWTVLQRGKELSKRDWRLERVAIVELRGMAYIGRLFFGDGAGGAAWDCDCRPSDGCWLSLKEKCPIYIHRRVWEDNSTPLRDLARKDDAPSPLTQRRGKGGATLGMDGVVLGSDNSLPSQVTSIRDSDPELLKRLKMEMRVALKDEDYATATRLRDHPFMRLHARILTAEKEGAADEVQRLRDELDFTVATYEQTGVLPEVHPSEQREKRRSTDAEQ
;
A
#
# COMPACT_ATOMS: atom_id res chain seq x y z
N MET A 1 -13.61 -43.76 22.01
CA MET A 1 -13.35 -44.15 20.61
C MET A 1 -12.92 -42.90 19.87
N ALA A 2 -11.70 -42.84 19.34
CA ALA A 2 -11.30 -41.73 18.48
C ALA A 2 -11.81 -42.05 17.05
N PRO A 3 -12.79 -41.29 16.52
CA PRO A 3 -13.38 -41.58 15.20
C PRO A 3 -12.51 -41.04 14.05
N PHE A 4 -11.28 -40.60 14.32
CA PHE A 4 -10.41 -39.95 13.35
C PHE A 4 -9.02 -40.57 13.38
N SER A 5 -8.54 -40.98 12.21
CA SER A 5 -7.18 -41.46 12.00
C SER A 5 -6.29 -40.29 11.55
N PRO A 6 -5.03 -40.20 12.02
CA PRO A 6 -4.09 -39.21 11.50
C PRO A 6 -3.81 -39.49 10.03
N LEU A 7 -3.91 -38.46 9.19
CA LEU A 7 -3.56 -38.52 7.77
C LEU A 7 -2.21 -37.85 7.55
N ASN A 8 -1.38 -38.43 6.69
CA ASN A 8 -0.19 -37.75 6.18
C ASN A 8 -0.60 -36.78 5.06
N THR A 9 -0.17 -35.52 5.17
CA THR A 9 -0.40 -34.52 4.13
C THR A 9 0.67 -34.63 3.06
N THR A 10 0.29 -35.13 1.89
CA THR A 10 1.09 -35.01 0.66
C THR A 10 0.42 -33.96 -0.21
N VAL A 11 1.11 -32.85 -0.47
CA VAL A 11 0.68 -31.90 -1.50
C VAL A 11 0.92 -32.57 -2.85
N LEU A 12 -0.16 -33.00 -3.51
CA LEU A 12 -0.08 -33.68 -4.79
C LEU A 12 -0.03 -32.65 -5.92
N GLY A 13 1.11 -32.63 -6.64
CA GLY A 13 1.29 -31.90 -7.89
C GLY A 13 1.91 -30.49 -7.73
N PRO A 14 2.50 -29.94 -8.81
CA PRO A 14 2.78 -28.50 -8.87
C PRO A 14 1.46 -27.73 -8.69
N PRO A 15 1.49 -26.51 -8.11
CA PRO A 15 0.30 -25.70 -7.98
C PRO A 15 -0.40 -25.60 -9.34
N PRO A 16 -1.73 -25.76 -9.42
CA PRO A 16 -2.44 -25.59 -10.67
C PRO A 16 -2.09 -24.20 -11.23
N PRO A 17 -1.91 -24.07 -12.56
CA PRO A 17 -1.74 -22.75 -13.16
C PRO A 17 -2.92 -21.90 -12.70
N GLN A 18 -2.61 -20.84 -11.95
CA GLN A 18 -3.63 -19.95 -11.44
C GLN A 18 -4.28 -19.30 -12.66
N THR A 19 -5.46 -19.78 -13.05
CA THR A 19 -6.31 -19.06 -13.99
C THR A 19 -6.61 -17.71 -13.35
N PRO A 20 -6.20 -16.58 -13.95
CA PRO A 20 -6.46 -15.27 -13.38
C PRO A 20 -7.97 -15.00 -13.50
N GLY A 21 -8.75 -15.34 -12.47
CA GLY A 21 -10.20 -15.11 -12.57
C GLY A 21 -11.15 -15.63 -11.49
N SER A 22 -10.77 -16.27 -10.37
CA SER A 22 -11.81 -16.75 -9.43
C SER A 22 -11.54 -16.73 -7.93
N ALA A 23 -10.62 -15.89 -7.45
CA ALA A 23 -10.72 -15.37 -6.09
C ALA A 23 -10.93 -13.87 -6.20
N SER A 24 -12.12 -13.37 -5.83
CA SER A 24 -12.29 -11.93 -5.64
C SER A 24 -11.41 -11.52 -4.46
N GLN A 25 -10.15 -11.17 -4.70
CA GLN A 25 -9.35 -10.46 -3.72
C GLN A 25 -9.92 -9.05 -3.64
N SER A 26 -10.98 -8.90 -2.85
CA SER A 26 -11.51 -7.60 -2.47
C SER A 26 -10.37 -6.84 -1.80
N SER A 27 -9.99 -5.71 -2.37
CA SER A 27 -9.08 -4.75 -1.74
C SER A 27 -9.87 -3.50 -1.39
N GLY A 28 -9.43 -2.81 -0.34
CA GLY A 28 -10.12 -1.65 0.17
C GLY A 28 -9.28 -0.96 1.22
N HIS A 29 -9.90 -0.02 1.91
CA HIS A 29 -9.21 0.87 2.83
C HIS A 29 -9.92 0.90 4.18
N LEU A 30 -9.13 0.93 5.25
CA LEU A 30 -9.59 1.33 6.57
C LEU A 30 -9.15 2.76 6.82
N LEU A 31 -10.10 3.60 7.23
CA LEU A 31 -9.84 4.95 7.69
C LEU A 31 -9.87 4.98 9.22
N LEU A 32 -8.72 5.21 9.84
CA LEU A 32 -8.60 5.37 11.28
C LEU A 32 -8.58 6.86 11.63
N MET A 33 -9.55 7.30 12.43
CA MET A 33 -9.66 8.68 12.90
C MET A 33 -9.51 8.71 14.43
N ARG A 34 -9.13 9.87 14.96
CA ARG A 34 -9.07 10.05 16.42
C ARG A 34 -10.50 10.12 16.95
N ASP A 35 -10.76 9.40 18.04
CA ASP A 35 -12.02 9.53 18.76
C ASP A 35 -12.10 10.92 19.42
N GLY A 36 -13.19 11.63 19.16
CA GLY A 36 -13.35 13.04 19.51
C GLY A 36 -14.79 13.35 19.91
N PRO A 37 -15.02 14.21 20.92
CA PRO A 37 -16.36 14.58 21.36
C PRO A 37 -17.07 15.54 20.39
N ARG A 38 -16.35 16.02 19.37
CA ARG A 38 -16.86 16.93 18.33
C ARG A 38 -17.09 16.09 17.08
N GLY A 39 -18.17 16.38 16.34
CA GLY A 39 -18.45 15.70 15.09
C GLY A 39 -17.29 15.81 14.09
N ILE A 40 -17.30 14.95 13.08
CA ILE A 40 -16.24 14.89 12.06
C ILE A 40 -16.14 16.24 11.32
N GLU A 41 -15.00 16.92 11.44
CA GLU A 41 -14.71 18.18 10.75
C GLU A 41 -13.71 17.97 9.59
N ASP A 42 -13.79 18.80 8.55
CA ASP A 42 -12.88 18.77 7.39
C ASP A 42 -11.39 19.00 7.72
N THR A 43 -11.10 19.51 8.92
CA THR A 43 -9.73 19.72 9.42
C THR A 43 -9.16 18.47 10.10
N GLU A 44 -10.01 17.50 10.44
CA GLU A 44 -9.57 16.27 11.08
C GLU A 44 -8.67 15.48 10.15
N ARG A 45 -7.82 14.67 10.76
CA ARG A 45 -6.87 13.82 10.05
C ARG A 45 -7.26 12.37 10.23
N GLY A 46 -7.04 11.59 9.18
CA GLY A 46 -7.21 10.14 9.21
C GLY A 46 -5.96 9.43 8.73
N LEU A 47 -5.69 8.26 9.29
CA LEU A 47 -4.69 7.33 8.77
C LEU A 47 -5.39 6.31 7.87
N ILE A 48 -4.92 6.15 6.64
CA ILE A 48 -5.46 5.17 5.69
C ILE A 48 -4.59 3.93 5.68
N LEU A 49 -5.22 2.77 5.84
CA LEU A 49 -4.60 1.46 5.71
C LEU A 49 -5.21 0.72 4.52
N ALA A 50 -4.39 0.31 3.56
CA ALA A 50 -4.82 -0.61 2.50
C ALA A 50 -4.96 -2.03 3.09
N VAL A 51 -6.10 -2.67 2.85
CA VAL A 51 -6.43 -4.00 3.37
C VAL A 51 -7.05 -4.85 2.27
N GLY A 52 -6.63 -6.11 2.18
CA GLY A 52 -7.11 -7.05 1.16
C GLY A 52 -7.73 -8.32 1.73
N GLY A 53 -8.50 -8.99 0.87
CA GLY A 53 -9.02 -10.34 1.05
C GLY A 53 -9.97 -10.51 2.24
N ASP A 54 -9.86 -11.67 2.87
CA ASP A 54 -10.76 -12.09 3.95
C ASP A 54 -10.70 -11.17 5.17
N THR A 55 -9.55 -10.52 5.44
CA THR A 55 -9.45 -9.57 6.56
C THR A 55 -10.38 -8.38 6.35
N LEU A 56 -10.45 -7.81 5.13
CA LEU A 56 -11.35 -6.69 4.84
C LEU A 56 -12.82 -7.13 4.96
N SER A 57 -13.16 -8.28 4.37
CA SER A 57 -14.49 -8.88 4.46
C SER A 57 -14.91 -9.13 5.91
N GLY A 58 -14.00 -9.67 6.72
CA GLY A 58 -14.22 -9.90 8.15
C GLY A 58 -14.44 -8.61 8.93
N ILE A 59 -13.70 -7.54 8.64
CA ILE A 59 -13.91 -6.23 9.29
C ILE A 59 -15.27 -5.65 8.90
N ALA A 60 -15.63 -5.71 7.61
CA ALA A 60 -16.91 -5.22 7.14
C ALA A 60 -18.10 -5.95 7.81
N LEU A 61 -18.02 -7.27 7.97
CA LEU A 61 -19.01 -8.06 8.71
C LEU A 61 -19.10 -7.62 10.18
N LEU A 62 -17.97 -7.47 10.87
CA LEU A 62 -17.93 -7.00 12.26
C LEU A 62 -18.54 -5.61 12.42
N MET A 63 -18.22 -4.67 11.52
CA MET A 63 -18.79 -3.31 11.55
C MET A 63 -20.30 -3.30 11.32
N GLN A 64 -20.83 -4.26 10.55
CA GLN A 64 -22.26 -4.46 10.36
C GLN A 64 -22.94 -5.21 11.52
N GLY A 65 -22.17 -5.68 12.52
CA GLY A 65 -22.69 -6.53 13.59
C GLY A 65 -23.18 -7.89 13.09
N ARG A 66 -22.59 -8.40 12.00
CA ARG A 66 -22.94 -9.68 11.38
C ARG A 66 -21.79 -10.67 11.50
N ASP A 67 -22.13 -11.95 11.60
CA ASP A 67 -21.16 -13.05 11.48
C ASP A 67 -21.35 -13.77 10.13
N GLY A 68 -20.28 -14.37 9.62
CA GLY A 68 -20.33 -15.22 8.43
C GLY A 68 -20.94 -16.59 8.71
N GLU A 69 -21.40 -17.30 7.67
CA GLU A 69 -21.90 -18.68 7.80
C GLU A 69 -20.82 -19.65 8.29
N ARG A 70 -19.56 -19.37 7.93
CA ARG A 70 -18.37 -20.11 8.38
C ARG A 70 -17.36 -19.14 8.97
N PRO A 71 -16.64 -19.54 10.03
CA PRO A 71 -15.60 -18.70 10.62
C PRO A 71 -14.45 -18.50 9.64
N LEU A 72 -13.99 -17.24 9.48
CA LEU A 72 -12.76 -16.92 8.79
C LEU A 72 -11.55 -17.20 9.69
N CYS A 73 -10.33 -17.02 9.17
CA CYS A 73 -9.10 -17.28 9.92
C CYS A 73 -9.05 -16.50 11.25
N LEU A 74 -9.47 -15.23 11.26
CA LEU A 74 -9.45 -14.41 12.47
C LEU A 74 -10.58 -14.80 13.45
N ASP A 75 -11.73 -15.27 12.96
CA ASP A 75 -12.78 -15.85 13.82
C ASP A 75 -12.30 -17.14 14.50
N LEU A 76 -11.55 -17.98 13.78
CA LEU A 76 -10.94 -19.18 14.34
C LEU A 76 -9.91 -18.82 15.42
N LEU A 77 -9.01 -17.87 15.14
CA LEU A 77 -8.03 -17.37 16.12
C LEU A 77 -8.74 -16.84 17.37
N TRP A 78 -9.80 -16.05 17.19
CA TRP A 78 -10.60 -15.52 18.28
C TRP A 78 -11.20 -16.64 19.14
N THR A 79 -11.77 -17.66 18.51
CA THR A 79 -12.34 -18.83 19.20
C THR A 79 -11.27 -19.56 20.02
N VAL A 80 -10.07 -19.70 19.49
CA VAL A 80 -8.93 -20.31 20.21
C VAL A 80 -8.53 -19.46 21.41
N LEU A 81 -8.48 -18.13 21.27
CA LEU A 81 -8.17 -17.21 22.37
C LEU A 81 -9.21 -17.30 23.49
N GLN A 82 -10.50 -17.27 23.14
CA GLN A 82 -11.60 -17.42 24.10
C GLN A 82 -11.52 -18.77 24.83
N ARG A 83 -11.24 -19.85 24.09
CA ARG A 83 -11.09 -21.17 24.70
C ARG A 83 -9.87 -21.24 25.63
N GLY A 84 -8.75 -20.62 25.26
CA GLY A 84 -7.57 -20.52 26.11
C GLY A 84 -7.84 -19.75 27.42
N LYS A 85 -8.63 -18.67 27.34
CA LYS A 85 -9.09 -17.91 28.50
C LYS A 85 -9.93 -18.78 29.44
N GLU A 86 -10.93 -19.48 28.92
CA GLU A 86 -11.79 -20.40 29.69
C GLU A 86 -10.98 -21.49 30.41
N LEU A 87 -10.05 -22.13 29.69
CA LEU A 87 -9.26 -23.24 30.23
C LEU A 87 -8.25 -22.80 31.29
N SER A 88 -7.61 -21.63 31.08
CA SER A 88 -6.61 -21.11 32.02
C SER A 88 -7.22 -20.53 33.30
N LYS A 89 -8.53 -20.23 33.30
CA LYS A 89 -9.24 -19.53 34.40
C LYS A 89 -8.59 -18.20 34.78
N ARG A 90 -7.89 -17.57 33.85
CA ARG A 90 -7.29 -16.23 34.00
C ARG A 90 -8.06 -15.25 33.13
N ASP A 91 -8.13 -13.99 33.55
CA ASP A 91 -8.79 -12.93 32.78
C ASP A 91 -7.91 -12.36 31.67
N TRP A 92 -7.13 -13.24 31.02
CA TRP A 92 -6.24 -12.86 29.94
C TRP A 92 -7.03 -12.40 28.72
N ARG A 93 -6.69 -11.23 28.18
CA ARG A 93 -7.39 -10.63 27.04
C ARG A 93 -6.46 -9.71 26.23
N LEU A 94 -6.94 -9.32 25.04
CA LEU A 94 -6.30 -8.26 24.27
C LEU A 94 -6.61 -6.91 24.94
N GLU A 95 -5.60 -6.24 25.47
CA GLU A 95 -5.77 -4.97 26.17
C GLU A 95 -5.79 -3.78 25.21
N ARG A 96 -4.97 -3.83 24.16
CA ARG A 96 -4.89 -2.80 23.14
C ARG A 96 -4.18 -3.30 21.90
N VAL A 97 -4.38 -2.57 20.80
CA VAL A 97 -3.61 -2.70 19.57
C VAL A 97 -2.85 -1.40 19.34
N ALA A 98 -1.63 -1.46 18.81
CA ALA A 98 -0.89 -0.27 18.41
C ALA A 98 -0.27 -0.39 17.02
N ILE A 99 -0.37 0.66 16.22
CA ILE A 99 0.42 0.83 14.99
C ILE A 99 1.67 1.61 15.38
N VAL A 100 2.82 0.93 15.35
CA VAL A 100 4.05 1.42 16.01
C VAL A 100 5.07 2.00 15.04
N GLU A 101 5.09 1.52 13.81
CA GLU A 101 6.10 1.88 12.81
C GLU A 101 5.49 1.81 11.41
N LEU A 102 6.05 2.58 10.48
CA LEU A 102 5.93 2.36 9.04
C LEU A 102 7.32 2.03 8.53
N ARG A 103 7.53 0.79 8.06
CA ARG A 103 8.80 0.33 7.51
C ARG A 103 8.67 0.16 6.01
N GLY A 104 9.33 1.03 5.24
CA GLY A 104 9.13 1.10 3.81
C GLY A 104 7.69 1.50 3.50
N MET A 105 6.89 0.54 2.99
CA MET A 105 5.46 0.72 2.69
C MET A 105 4.55 -0.13 3.58
N ALA A 106 5.10 -0.81 4.60
CA ALA A 106 4.35 -1.70 5.47
C ALA A 106 4.22 -1.12 6.87
N TYR A 107 2.99 -0.86 7.29
CA TYR A 107 2.71 -0.51 8.68
C TYR A 107 2.88 -1.74 9.57
N ILE A 108 3.52 -1.54 10.72
CA ILE A 108 3.80 -2.57 11.71
C ILE A 108 2.83 -2.39 12.89
N GLY A 109 2.07 -3.44 13.19
CA GLY A 109 1.15 -3.50 14.31
C GLY A 109 1.72 -4.31 15.47
N ARG A 110 1.27 -3.99 16.69
CA ARG A 110 1.55 -4.77 17.90
C ARG A 110 0.25 -5.05 18.63
N LEU A 111 0.04 -6.30 19.02
CA LEU A 111 -1.04 -6.71 19.92
C LEU A 111 -0.49 -6.78 21.34
N PHE A 112 -1.18 -6.20 22.30
CA PHE A 112 -0.78 -6.21 23.71
C PHE A 112 -1.82 -6.98 24.52
N PHE A 113 -1.38 -8.05 25.16
CA PHE A 113 -2.22 -8.90 25.98
C PHE A 113 -1.84 -8.80 27.46
N GLY A 114 -2.83 -8.92 28.32
CA GLY A 114 -2.67 -8.82 29.77
C GLY A 114 -3.90 -9.30 30.52
N ASP A 115 -3.86 -9.14 31.83
CA ASP A 115 -4.93 -9.54 32.76
C ASP A 115 -5.83 -8.37 33.18
N GLY A 116 -5.63 -7.18 32.61
CA GLY A 116 -6.38 -5.98 32.96
C GLY A 116 -5.83 -5.18 34.13
N ALA A 117 -4.71 -5.60 34.74
CA ALA A 117 -4.04 -4.84 35.80
C ALA A 117 -3.24 -3.62 35.28
N GLY A 118 -3.31 -3.34 33.98
CA GLY A 118 -2.71 -2.14 33.35
C GLY A 118 -1.27 -2.33 32.88
N GLY A 119 -0.76 -3.56 32.86
CA GLY A 119 0.54 -3.91 32.29
C GLY A 119 0.40 -5.06 31.30
N ALA A 120 0.78 -4.82 30.03
CA ALA A 120 0.82 -5.86 29.03
C ALA A 120 1.87 -6.91 29.45
N ALA A 121 1.42 -8.13 29.69
CA ALA A 121 2.27 -9.24 30.09
C ALA A 121 2.90 -9.95 28.89
N TRP A 122 2.32 -9.75 27.69
CA TRP A 122 2.91 -10.20 26.44
C TRP A 122 2.47 -9.31 25.29
N ASP A 123 3.35 -9.10 24.33
CA ASP A 123 3.00 -8.47 23.08
C ASP A 123 3.65 -9.15 21.89
N CYS A 124 2.99 -9.08 20.74
CA CYS A 124 3.43 -9.72 19.51
C CYS A 124 3.24 -8.83 18.29
N ASP A 125 4.05 -9.09 17.26
CA ASP A 125 3.95 -8.44 15.96
C ASP A 125 2.69 -8.91 15.22
N CYS A 126 2.01 -7.98 14.56
CA CYS A 126 0.86 -8.29 13.72
C CYS A 126 0.75 -7.31 12.55
N ARG A 127 0.02 -7.72 11.50
CA ARG A 127 -0.44 -6.75 10.49
C ARG A 127 -1.50 -5.84 11.14
N PRO A 128 -1.47 -4.52 10.91
CA PRO A 128 -2.44 -3.61 11.47
C PRO A 128 -3.90 -3.95 11.17
N SER A 129 -4.18 -4.50 9.98
CA SER A 129 -5.54 -4.93 9.61
C SER A 129 -6.07 -6.04 10.51
N ASP A 130 -5.23 -7.03 10.83
CA ASP A 130 -5.61 -8.14 11.71
C ASP A 130 -5.80 -7.63 13.15
N GLY A 131 -4.94 -6.71 13.59
CA GLY A 131 -5.09 -6.02 14.86
C GLY A 131 -6.37 -5.20 14.94
N CYS A 132 -6.72 -4.44 13.91
CA CYS A 132 -7.98 -3.68 13.87
C CYS A 132 -9.18 -4.63 13.99
N TRP A 133 -9.18 -5.74 13.27
CA TRP A 133 -10.25 -6.76 13.39
C TRP A 133 -10.37 -7.29 14.82
N LEU A 134 -9.26 -7.70 15.43
CA LEU A 134 -9.24 -8.23 16.82
C LEU A 134 -9.70 -7.16 17.82
N SER A 135 -9.28 -5.91 17.61
CA SER A 135 -9.66 -4.78 18.44
C SER A 135 -11.16 -4.50 18.38
N LEU A 136 -11.77 -4.61 17.19
CA LEU A 136 -13.21 -4.47 17.01
C LEU A 136 -13.98 -5.62 17.69
N LYS A 137 -13.45 -6.85 17.63
CA LYS A 137 -14.08 -8.03 18.24
C LYS A 137 -14.03 -7.97 19.78
N GLU A 138 -12.85 -7.69 20.36
CA GLU A 138 -12.66 -7.54 21.82
C GLU A 138 -13.23 -6.22 22.36
N LYS A 139 -13.36 -5.20 21.50
CA LYS A 139 -13.68 -3.81 21.85
C LYS A 139 -12.59 -3.14 22.69
N CYS A 140 -11.33 -3.45 22.40
CA CYS A 140 -10.18 -2.76 22.99
C CYS A 140 -9.79 -1.52 22.17
N PRO A 141 -9.05 -0.55 22.76
CA PRO A 141 -8.59 0.62 22.03
C PRO A 141 -7.47 0.32 21.02
N ILE A 142 -7.48 1.07 19.91
CA ILE A 142 -6.40 1.12 18.93
C ILE A 142 -5.60 2.40 19.17
N TYR A 143 -4.27 2.27 19.27
CA TYR A 143 -3.34 3.39 19.37
C TYR A 143 -2.50 3.50 18.10
N ILE A 144 -2.08 4.72 17.78
CA ILE A 144 -1.13 4.97 16.70
C ILE A 144 0.03 5.74 17.31
N HIS A 145 1.25 5.28 17.05
CA HIS A 145 2.44 5.97 17.52
C HIS A 145 2.49 7.38 16.94
N ARG A 146 2.84 8.35 17.79
CA ARG A 146 2.74 9.78 17.46
C ARG A 146 3.44 10.14 16.15
N ARG A 147 4.66 9.64 15.93
CA ARG A 147 5.42 9.89 14.68
C ARG A 147 4.69 9.33 13.46
N VAL A 148 4.18 8.10 13.55
CA VAL A 148 3.42 7.46 12.46
C VAL A 148 2.20 8.32 12.11
N TRP A 149 1.49 8.85 13.11
CA TRP A 149 0.36 9.74 12.90
C TRP A 149 0.76 11.06 12.26
N GLU A 150 1.73 11.78 12.82
CA GLU A 150 2.16 13.09 12.34
C GLU A 150 2.64 13.02 10.87
N ASP A 151 3.43 11.99 10.55
CA ASP A 151 4.08 11.85 9.24
C ASP A 151 3.15 11.29 8.16
N ASN A 152 2.11 10.52 8.52
CA ASN A 152 1.33 9.75 7.54
C ASN A 152 -0.18 9.99 7.56
N SER A 153 -0.72 10.70 8.56
CA SER A 153 -2.14 11.04 8.55
C SER A 153 -2.46 12.13 7.53
N THR A 154 -3.60 12.00 6.86
CA THR A 154 -4.06 12.92 5.81
C THR A 154 -5.30 13.69 6.30
N PRO A 155 -5.39 15.01 6.07
CA PRO A 155 -6.61 15.77 6.34
C PRO A 155 -7.80 15.21 5.56
N LEU A 156 -8.97 15.11 6.19
CA LEU A 156 -10.17 14.52 5.59
C LEU A 156 -10.60 15.25 4.31
N ARG A 157 -10.47 16.58 4.27
CA ARG A 157 -10.72 17.39 3.05
C ARG A 157 -9.92 16.95 1.83
N ASP A 158 -8.69 16.44 2.04
CA ASP A 158 -7.80 16.04 0.96
C ASP A 158 -8.11 14.61 0.50
N LEU A 159 -8.80 13.83 1.35
CA LEU A 159 -9.35 12.53 1.00
C LEU A 159 -10.60 12.68 0.13
N ALA A 160 -11.52 13.58 0.51
CA ALA A 160 -12.76 13.83 -0.24
C ALA A 160 -12.49 14.41 -1.64
N ARG A 161 -11.49 15.30 -1.78
CA ARG A 161 -11.14 15.93 -3.06
C ARG A 161 -10.46 14.99 -4.06
N LYS A 162 -9.92 13.86 -3.61
CA LYS A 162 -9.29 12.87 -4.50
C LYS A 162 -10.29 12.11 -5.36
N ASP A 163 -11.57 12.12 -5.00
CA ASP A 163 -12.66 11.54 -5.81
C ASP A 163 -13.28 12.56 -6.78
N ASP A 164 -13.18 13.88 -6.49
CA ASP A 164 -13.78 14.97 -7.28
C ASP A 164 -12.85 15.60 -8.33
N ALA A 165 -11.58 15.19 -8.40
CA ALA A 165 -10.75 15.54 -9.55
C ALA A 165 -11.33 14.80 -10.78
N PRO A 166 -11.83 15.50 -11.82
CA PRO A 166 -12.24 14.82 -13.02
C PRO A 166 -11.03 14.06 -13.55
N SER A 167 -11.13 12.73 -13.51
CA SER A 167 -10.20 11.87 -14.25
C SER A 167 -10.14 12.43 -15.68
N PRO A 168 -8.95 12.63 -16.29
CA PRO A 168 -8.82 13.24 -17.63
C PRO A 168 -9.62 12.53 -18.75
N LEU A 169 -10.26 11.42 -18.43
CA LEU A 169 -11.06 10.58 -19.31
C LEU A 169 -12.49 11.07 -19.57
N THR A 170 -12.97 12.17 -18.98
CA THR A 170 -14.34 12.68 -19.27
C THR A 170 -14.46 13.75 -20.35
N GLN A 171 -13.35 14.19 -20.96
CA GLN A 171 -13.41 15.18 -22.06
C GLN A 171 -13.21 14.59 -23.46
N ARG A 172 -13.78 13.42 -23.73
CA ARG A 172 -13.99 12.91 -25.10
C ARG A 172 -15.33 12.18 -25.23
N ARG A 173 -16.42 12.93 -25.10
CA ARG A 173 -17.74 12.43 -25.54
C ARG A 173 -18.53 13.51 -26.27
N GLY A 174 -17.99 13.92 -27.42
CA GLY A 174 -18.75 14.54 -28.49
C GLY A 174 -19.21 13.48 -29.49
N LYS A 175 -20.53 13.24 -29.53
CA LYS A 175 -21.35 12.72 -30.64
C LYS A 175 -20.87 11.47 -31.43
N GLY A 176 -21.60 10.37 -31.26
CA GLY A 176 -21.61 9.24 -32.21
C GLY A 176 -22.30 8.02 -31.61
N GLY A 177 -23.18 7.35 -32.37
CA GLY A 177 -24.14 6.37 -31.86
C GLY A 177 -23.61 4.96 -31.60
N ALA A 178 -24.42 4.23 -30.82
CA ALA A 178 -24.64 2.76 -30.79
C ALA A 178 -23.44 1.80 -30.80
N THR A 179 -23.26 1.04 -29.72
CA THR A 179 -23.60 -0.40 -29.61
C THR A 179 -23.11 -0.94 -28.26
N LEU A 180 -23.90 -1.84 -27.66
CA LEU A 180 -23.54 -2.61 -26.47
C LEU A 180 -22.42 -3.59 -26.81
N GLY A 181 -21.39 -3.63 -25.98
CA GLY A 181 -20.32 -4.63 -25.98
C GLY A 181 -19.80 -4.83 -24.56
N MET A 182 -19.71 -6.10 -24.17
CA MET A 182 -19.30 -6.64 -22.88
C MET A 182 -17.88 -6.22 -22.48
N ASP A 183 -17.61 -6.26 -21.17
CA ASP A 183 -16.28 -6.29 -20.51
C ASP A 183 -15.51 -4.96 -20.40
N GLY A 184 -15.85 -4.17 -19.39
CA GLY A 184 -15.09 -3.01 -18.93
C GLY A 184 -14.58 -3.20 -17.50
N VAL A 185 -13.39 -3.78 -17.34
CA VAL A 185 -12.66 -3.80 -16.05
C VAL A 185 -12.12 -2.39 -15.79
N VAL A 186 -12.71 -1.69 -14.82
CA VAL A 186 -12.16 -0.44 -14.28
C VAL A 186 -11.12 -0.81 -13.22
N LEU A 187 -9.84 -0.69 -13.56
CA LEU A 187 -8.73 -0.91 -12.62
C LEU A 187 -8.65 0.26 -11.63
N GLY A 188 -8.84 -0.02 -10.34
CA GLY A 188 -8.69 0.93 -9.24
C GLY A 188 -7.25 1.42 -9.08
N SER A 189 -7.09 2.72 -8.89
CA SER A 189 -5.81 3.40 -8.72
C SER A 189 -5.29 3.21 -7.29
N ASP A 190 -4.31 2.33 -7.10
CA ASP A 190 -3.52 2.20 -5.86
C ASP A 190 -2.58 3.41 -5.75
N ASN A 191 -2.40 4.02 -4.58
CA ASN A 191 -1.60 5.26 -4.41
C ASN A 191 -0.28 5.03 -3.66
N SER A 192 0.23 3.80 -3.71
CA SER A 192 1.54 3.40 -3.19
C SER A 192 2.69 3.98 -4.05
N LEU A 193 3.86 4.28 -3.48
CA LEU A 193 5.07 4.64 -4.25
C LEU A 193 5.37 3.67 -5.42
N PRO A 194 5.28 2.34 -5.28
CA PRO A 194 5.41 1.44 -6.43
C PRO A 194 4.32 1.65 -7.50
N SER A 195 3.09 2.01 -7.11
CA SER A 195 2.04 2.40 -8.05
C SER A 195 2.34 3.75 -8.73
N GLN A 196 2.86 4.74 -8.01
CA GLN A 196 3.24 6.04 -8.60
C GLN A 196 4.42 5.93 -9.56
N VAL A 197 5.43 5.12 -9.20
CA VAL A 197 6.61 4.85 -10.05
C VAL A 197 6.20 4.05 -11.29
N THR A 198 5.21 3.16 -11.19
CA THR A 198 4.67 2.46 -12.36
C THR A 198 3.56 3.22 -13.09
N SER A 199 3.03 4.31 -12.56
CA SER A 199 1.91 5.04 -13.18
C SER A 199 2.36 5.74 -14.46
N ILE A 200 1.67 5.46 -15.57
CA ILE A 200 1.99 6.02 -16.89
C ILE A 200 1.31 7.39 -17.00
N ARG A 201 2.12 8.46 -17.19
CA ARG A 201 1.61 9.80 -17.53
C ARG A 201 1.81 10.05 -19.03
N ASP A 202 0.89 10.76 -19.67
CA ASP A 202 1.01 11.08 -21.10
C ASP A 202 2.25 11.92 -21.43
N SER A 203 2.72 12.73 -20.46
CA SER A 203 3.93 13.53 -20.54
C SER A 203 5.24 12.74 -20.42
N ASP A 204 5.20 11.46 -20.05
CA ASP A 204 6.42 10.67 -19.88
C ASP A 204 7.04 10.32 -21.24
N PRO A 205 8.38 10.31 -21.37
CA PRO A 205 9.05 9.80 -22.56
C PRO A 205 8.68 8.34 -22.86
N GLU A 206 8.61 7.97 -24.14
CA GLU A 206 8.12 6.66 -24.57
C GLU A 206 8.93 5.49 -23.97
N LEU A 207 10.25 5.65 -23.83
CA LEU A 207 11.11 4.68 -23.16
C LEU A 207 10.79 4.52 -21.67
N LEU A 208 10.47 5.62 -20.98
CA LEU A 208 10.06 5.56 -19.57
C LEU A 208 8.71 4.86 -19.45
N LYS A 209 7.75 5.14 -20.34
CA LYS A 209 6.44 4.46 -20.37
C LYS A 209 6.60 2.94 -20.51
N ARG A 210 7.50 2.49 -21.40
CA ARG A 210 7.81 1.06 -21.59
C ARG A 210 8.38 0.43 -20.32
N LEU A 211 9.37 1.06 -19.69
CA LEU A 211 9.96 0.58 -18.43
C LEU A 211 8.94 0.51 -17.30
N LYS A 212 8.06 1.51 -17.19
CA LYS A 212 6.96 1.52 -16.23
C LYS A 212 5.98 0.38 -16.47
N MET A 213 5.64 0.11 -17.73
CA MET A 213 4.78 -1.01 -18.11
C MET A 213 5.44 -2.36 -17.80
N GLU A 214 6.71 -2.53 -18.15
CA GLU A 214 7.47 -3.76 -17.88
C GLU A 214 7.60 -4.00 -16.38
N MET A 215 7.87 -2.96 -15.59
CA MET A 215 7.96 -3.07 -14.13
C MET A 215 6.59 -3.41 -13.51
N ARG A 216 5.51 -2.85 -14.06
CA ARG A 216 4.14 -3.20 -13.65
C ARG A 216 3.81 -4.66 -13.94
N VAL A 217 4.21 -5.16 -15.11
CA VAL A 217 4.04 -6.58 -15.48
C VAL A 217 4.87 -7.46 -14.55
N ALA A 218 6.15 -7.14 -14.32
CA ALA A 218 7.00 -7.90 -13.41
C ALA A 218 6.46 -7.96 -11.97
N LEU A 219 5.92 -6.84 -11.46
CA LEU A 219 5.25 -6.82 -10.15
C LEU A 219 3.96 -7.63 -10.13
N LYS A 220 3.18 -7.61 -11.22
CA LYS A 220 1.95 -8.38 -11.36
C LYS A 220 2.22 -9.89 -11.43
N ASP A 221 3.30 -10.28 -12.09
CA ASP A 221 3.70 -11.67 -12.30
C ASP A 221 4.57 -12.21 -11.15
N GLU A 222 4.75 -11.44 -10.06
CA GLU A 222 5.60 -11.77 -8.91
C GLU A 222 7.08 -12.05 -9.28
N ASP A 223 7.53 -11.54 -10.44
CA ASP A 223 8.94 -11.60 -10.86
C ASP A 223 9.74 -10.47 -10.19
N TYR A 224 10.03 -10.67 -8.90
CA TYR A 224 10.80 -9.72 -8.10
C TYR A 224 12.22 -9.51 -8.63
N ALA A 225 12.80 -10.48 -9.34
CA ALA A 225 14.14 -10.36 -9.92
C ALA A 225 14.14 -9.34 -11.06
N THR A 226 13.20 -9.47 -12.00
CA THR A 226 13.02 -8.51 -13.09
C THR A 226 12.59 -7.13 -12.57
N ALA A 227 11.69 -7.09 -11.58
CA ALA A 227 11.27 -5.84 -10.96
C ALA A 227 12.44 -5.09 -10.28
N THR A 228 13.35 -5.82 -9.63
CA THR A 228 14.56 -5.23 -9.02
C THR A 228 15.47 -4.61 -10.09
N ARG A 229 15.71 -5.34 -11.19
CA ARG A 229 16.51 -4.83 -12.31
C ARG A 229 15.91 -3.58 -12.94
N LEU A 230 14.59 -3.56 -13.13
CA LEU A 230 13.88 -2.42 -13.71
C LEU A 230 13.84 -1.22 -12.77
N ARG A 231 13.69 -1.45 -11.46
CA ARG A 231 13.79 -0.40 -10.43
C ARG A 231 15.14 0.30 -10.47
N ASP A 232 16.22 -0.47 -10.64
CA ASP A 232 17.59 0.06 -10.61
C ASP A 232 18.02 0.69 -11.96
N HIS A 233 17.14 0.69 -12.97
CA HIS A 233 17.38 1.32 -14.27
C HIS A 233 17.59 2.85 -14.15
N PRO A 234 18.54 3.47 -14.86
CA PRO A 234 18.84 4.91 -14.74
C PRO A 234 17.62 5.83 -14.89
N PHE A 235 16.78 5.60 -15.91
CA PHE A 235 15.55 6.39 -16.12
C PHE A 235 14.54 6.21 -14.98
N MET A 236 14.44 5.00 -14.42
CA MET A 236 13.54 4.71 -13.30
C MET A 236 14.04 5.34 -12.00
N ARG A 237 15.36 5.38 -11.79
CA ARG A 237 15.98 6.09 -10.66
C ARG A 237 15.77 7.61 -10.74
N LEU A 238 15.96 8.21 -11.91
CA LEU A 238 15.65 9.62 -12.13
C LEU A 238 14.17 9.91 -11.89
N HIS A 239 13.28 9.05 -12.39
CA HIS A 239 11.85 9.17 -12.14
C HIS A 239 11.50 9.07 -10.65
N ALA A 240 12.12 8.14 -9.91
CA ALA A 240 11.92 8.02 -8.47
C ALA A 240 12.41 9.27 -7.71
N ARG A 241 13.53 9.88 -8.13
CA ARG A 241 14.01 11.16 -7.58
C ARG A 241 13.03 12.30 -7.86
N ILE A 242 12.47 12.38 -9.07
CA ILE A 242 11.43 13.37 -9.41
C ILE A 242 10.23 13.22 -8.47
N LEU A 243 9.72 12.01 -8.27
CA LEU A 243 8.57 11.77 -7.37
C LEU A 243 8.90 12.14 -5.91
N THR A 244 10.13 11.91 -5.48
CA THR A 244 10.59 12.29 -4.14
C THR A 244 10.63 13.81 -3.99
N ALA A 245 11.20 14.52 -4.97
CA ALA A 245 11.24 15.98 -4.99
C ALA A 245 9.84 16.62 -5.12
N GLU A 246 8.92 15.99 -5.87
CA GLU A 246 7.50 16.37 -5.95
C GLU A 246 6.83 16.28 -4.57
N LYS A 247 7.15 15.23 -3.81
CA LYS A 247 6.63 15.04 -2.44
C LYS A 247 7.20 16.05 -1.44
N GLU A 248 8.46 16.44 -1.61
CA GLU A 248 9.14 17.43 -0.77
C GLU A 248 8.78 18.88 -1.12
N GLY A 249 8.06 19.09 -2.25
CA GLY A 249 7.66 20.42 -2.71
C GLY A 249 8.80 21.25 -3.29
N ALA A 250 9.93 20.63 -3.65
CA ALA A 250 11.10 21.30 -4.20
C ALA A 250 10.94 21.55 -5.71
N ALA A 251 10.14 22.57 -6.09
CA ALA A 251 9.77 22.84 -7.48
C ALA A 251 10.99 23.02 -8.42
N ASP A 252 12.03 23.72 -7.96
CA ASP A 252 13.25 23.94 -8.76
C ASP A 252 14.00 22.63 -9.03
N GLU A 253 14.03 21.73 -8.05
CA GLU A 253 14.69 20.43 -8.18
C GLU A 253 13.88 19.47 -9.05
N VAL A 254 12.55 19.49 -8.93
CA VAL A 254 11.65 18.74 -9.83
C VAL A 254 11.89 19.12 -11.28
N GLN A 255 12.00 20.42 -11.58
CA GLN A 255 12.24 20.88 -12.94
C GLN A 255 13.61 20.43 -13.46
N ARG A 256 14.67 20.59 -12.65
CA ARG A 256 16.02 20.13 -13.01
C ARG A 256 16.08 18.64 -13.32
N LEU A 257 15.46 17.81 -12.47
CA LEU A 257 15.45 16.35 -12.63
C LEU A 257 14.63 15.90 -13.85
N ARG A 258 13.58 16.64 -14.21
CA ARG A 258 12.81 16.39 -15.44
C ARG A 258 13.63 16.73 -16.68
N ASP A 259 14.28 17.89 -16.70
CA ASP A 259 15.16 18.30 -17.79
C ASP A 259 16.31 17.29 -17.97
N GLU A 260 16.85 16.77 -16.86
CA GLU A 260 17.85 15.70 -16.83
C GLU A 260 17.35 14.40 -17.44
N LEU A 261 16.15 13.96 -17.05
CA LEU A 261 15.52 12.76 -17.59
C LEU A 261 15.30 12.89 -19.11
N ASP A 262 14.74 14.01 -19.56
CA ASP A 262 14.45 14.26 -20.96
C ASP A 262 15.73 14.31 -21.80
N PHE A 263 16.78 14.98 -21.30
CA PHE A 263 18.09 15.01 -21.95
C PHE A 263 18.72 13.61 -22.06
N THR A 264 18.65 12.83 -20.98
CA THR A 264 19.23 11.47 -20.93
C THR A 264 18.49 10.54 -21.88
N VAL A 265 17.16 10.63 -21.93
CA VAL A 265 16.33 9.84 -22.86
C VAL A 265 16.61 10.23 -24.31
N ALA A 266 16.63 11.53 -24.64
CA ALA A 266 16.91 12.00 -25.99
C ALA A 266 18.30 11.58 -26.48
N THR A 267 19.31 11.65 -25.60
CA THR A 267 20.69 11.20 -25.91
C THR A 267 20.73 9.70 -26.19
N TYR A 268 20.03 8.90 -25.38
CA TYR A 268 19.94 7.46 -25.56
C TYR A 268 19.19 7.09 -26.85
N GLU A 269 18.13 7.81 -27.22
CA GLU A 269 17.40 7.60 -28.48
C GLU A 269 18.27 7.89 -29.71
N GLN A 270 19.19 8.85 -29.64
CA GLN A 270 20.09 9.21 -30.75
C GLN A 270 21.32 8.30 -30.86
N THR A 271 21.88 7.87 -29.72
CA THR A 271 23.19 7.19 -29.68
C THR A 271 23.11 5.72 -29.32
N GLY A 272 22.01 5.26 -28.72
CA GLY A 272 21.87 3.92 -28.13
C GLY A 272 22.71 3.70 -26.87
N VAL A 273 23.40 4.74 -26.37
CA VAL A 273 24.31 4.66 -25.22
C VAL A 273 23.80 5.58 -24.11
N LEU A 274 23.81 5.08 -22.88
CA LEU A 274 23.47 5.89 -21.71
C LEU A 274 24.61 6.88 -21.43
N PRO A 275 24.34 8.18 -21.27
CA PRO A 275 25.38 9.14 -20.93
C PRO A 275 25.91 8.87 -19.52
N GLU A 276 27.24 8.82 -19.35
CA GLU A 276 27.86 8.51 -18.04
C GLU A 276 27.75 9.65 -17.01
N VAL A 277 27.54 10.89 -17.43
CA VAL A 277 27.58 12.08 -16.55
C VAL A 277 26.57 13.13 -17.01
N HIS A 278 25.76 13.62 -16.07
CA HIS A 278 24.80 14.70 -16.33
C HIS A 278 25.52 16.07 -16.49
N PRO A 279 25.10 16.97 -17.41
CA PRO A 279 25.72 18.29 -17.60
C PRO A 279 25.72 19.20 -16.36
N SER A 280 24.78 19.03 -15.42
CA SER A 280 24.76 19.81 -14.17
C SER A 280 25.91 19.44 -13.22
N GLU A 281 26.28 18.16 -13.14
CA GLU A 281 27.43 17.69 -12.36
C GLU A 281 28.77 18.16 -12.97
N GLN A 282 28.83 18.31 -14.30
CA GLN A 282 30.00 18.89 -14.97
C GLN A 282 30.17 20.38 -14.65
N ARG A 283 29.06 21.11 -14.46
CA ARG A 283 29.09 22.54 -14.09
C ARG A 283 29.50 22.74 -12.63
N GLU A 284 29.06 21.86 -11.73
CA GLU A 284 29.50 21.87 -10.33
C GLU A 284 30.97 21.48 -10.17
N LYS A 285 31.43 20.43 -10.89
CA LYS A 285 32.85 20.06 -10.91
C LYS A 285 33.75 21.17 -11.47
N ARG A 286 33.31 21.87 -12.52
CA ARG A 286 34.06 23.02 -13.07
C ARG A 286 34.07 24.22 -12.10
N ARG A 287 32.96 24.49 -11.40
CA ARG A 287 32.91 25.53 -10.36
C ARG A 287 33.74 25.22 -9.13
N SER A 288 33.86 23.95 -8.73
CA SER A 288 34.74 23.55 -7.63
C SER A 288 36.22 23.62 -8.01
N THR A 289 36.58 23.29 -9.26
CA THR A 289 37.99 23.40 -9.71
C THR A 289 38.45 24.83 -9.94
N ASP A 290 37.57 25.75 -10.32
CA ASP A 290 37.91 27.18 -10.48
C ASP A 290 37.94 27.94 -9.15
N ALA A 291 37.44 27.35 -8.05
CA ALA A 291 37.52 27.92 -6.70
C ALA A 291 38.78 27.47 -5.92
N GLU A 292 39.57 26.56 -6.50
CA GLU A 292 40.82 26.01 -5.94
C GLU A 292 42.07 26.46 -6.70
N GLN A 293 41.96 27.43 -7.63
CA GLN A 293 43.10 28.10 -8.28
C GLN A 293 43.22 29.57 -7.90
#